data_AF-A0A383AKN0-F1
#
_entry.id   AF-A0A383AKN0-F1
#
_cell.length_a   1.000
_cell.length_b   1.000
_cell.length_c   1.000
_cell.angle_alpha   90.00
_cell.angle_beta   90.00
_cell.angle_gamma   90.00
#
_symmetry.space_group_name_H-M   'P 1'
#
loop_
_entity.id
_entity.type
_entity.pdbx_description
1 polymer ?
#
loop_
_entity_poly.entity_id
_entity_poly.type
_entity_poly.pdbx_seq_one_letter_code
_entity_poly.pdbx_strand_id
1 'polypeptide(L)'
;GIAQTGKSFRNEIAPRQSLLRLREFYQAEIEVFCNPARLNDLDKFLEIQNTKIPIQVDDEIKIMTCKEAVDSKIIPNKFVSYYLGILAEFYEKAGVNIQKSRFRKLGEKEKAFYAEVAFDFEVETTIGWLELVACNYRSDYDLSSHAKKSKEKFEVMDGDEKVLPHVFELSMGIDRSLYTILEHSLREDKENERTVLSLKPYLSPIHVGVLSLVKKDGLAEKTDEIYLKIKRKYDAFLDHSGAIGRRYRR
;
A
#
# COMPACT_ATOMS: atom_id res chain seq x y z
N GLY A 1 -11.11 -12.12 6.29
CA GLY A 1 -11.53 -10.72 6.12
C GLY A 1 -12.30 -10.55 4.83
N ILE A 2 -12.96 -9.42 4.67
CA ILE A 2 -13.61 -8.98 3.43
C ILE A 2 -12.81 -7.79 2.90
N ALA A 3 -12.58 -7.75 1.59
CA ALA A 3 -11.88 -6.64 0.96
C ALA A 3 -12.77 -5.98 -0.08
N GLN A 4 -12.70 -4.65 -0.17
CA GLN A 4 -13.39 -3.87 -1.18
C GLN A 4 -12.44 -2.84 -1.79
N THR A 5 -12.49 -2.72 -3.11
CA THR A 5 -11.80 -1.66 -3.85
C THR A 5 -12.83 -0.85 -4.62
N GLY A 6 -12.84 0.46 -4.45
CA GLY A 6 -13.85 1.30 -5.08
C GLY A 6 -13.62 2.78 -4.91
N LYS A 7 -14.56 3.56 -5.45
CA LYS A 7 -14.57 5.01 -5.29
C LYS A 7 -15.20 5.38 -3.96
N SER A 8 -14.57 6.34 -3.30
CA SER A 8 -15.08 7.00 -2.11
C SER A 8 -15.18 8.49 -2.34
N PHE A 9 -16.12 9.12 -1.64
CA PHE A 9 -16.43 10.53 -1.80
C PHE A 9 -16.32 11.25 -0.46
N ARG A 10 -15.60 12.37 -0.44
CA ARG A 10 -15.55 13.29 0.71
C ARG A 10 -15.82 14.69 0.19
N ASN A 11 -16.74 15.42 0.83
CA ASN A 11 -17.06 16.79 0.43
C ASN A 11 -15.98 17.77 0.95
N GLU A 12 -14.76 17.61 0.45
CA GLU A 12 -13.58 18.40 0.84
C GLU A 12 -13.80 19.89 0.49
N ILE A 13 -13.60 20.74 1.50
CA ILE A 13 -13.84 22.17 1.43
C ILE A 13 -12.85 22.81 0.45
N ALA A 14 -11.57 22.43 0.54
CA ALA A 14 -10.50 22.95 -0.29
C ALA A 14 -9.62 21.82 -0.84
N PRO A 15 -9.99 21.24 -2.01
CA PRO A 15 -9.12 20.31 -2.73
C PRO A 15 -7.79 20.98 -3.09
N ARG A 16 -6.68 20.30 -2.81
CA ARG A 16 -5.32 20.84 -3.02
C ARG A 16 -4.30 19.73 -3.18
N GLN A 17 -3.11 20.09 -3.67
CA GLN A 17 -1.98 19.17 -3.81
C GLN A 17 -2.28 17.95 -4.70
N SER A 18 -3.00 18.16 -5.80
CA SER A 18 -3.30 17.11 -6.80
C SER A 18 -3.95 15.86 -6.16
N LEU A 19 -3.29 14.69 -6.20
CA LEU A 19 -3.82 13.38 -5.80
C LEU A 19 -4.04 13.20 -4.29
N LEU A 20 -3.72 14.19 -3.44
CA LEU A 20 -3.66 13.99 -1.99
C LEU A 20 -4.92 14.40 -1.24
N ARG A 21 -5.62 15.43 -1.75
CA ARG A 21 -6.90 15.92 -1.23
C ARG A 21 -7.88 16.09 -2.38
N LEU A 22 -8.63 15.02 -2.60
CA LEU A 22 -9.63 14.90 -3.65
C LEU A 22 -11.05 14.84 -3.05
N ARG A 23 -12.05 15.11 -3.89
CA ARG A 23 -13.46 14.88 -3.54
C ARG A 23 -13.95 13.47 -3.91
N GLU A 24 -13.35 12.89 -4.93
CA GLU A 24 -13.53 11.52 -5.39
C GLU A 24 -12.14 10.88 -5.46
N PHE A 25 -11.96 9.73 -4.84
CA PHE A 25 -10.68 9.00 -4.81
C PHE A 25 -10.94 7.51 -4.68
N TYR A 26 -9.94 6.70 -5.03
CA TYR A 26 -10.01 5.25 -4.89
C TYR A 26 -9.47 4.82 -3.54
N GLN A 27 -10.21 3.93 -2.88
CA GLN A 27 -9.77 3.24 -1.68
C GLN A 27 -9.75 1.73 -1.91
N ALA A 28 -8.84 1.08 -1.21
CA ALA A 28 -8.88 -0.35 -0.97
C ALA A 28 -8.96 -0.56 0.54
N GLU A 29 -10.04 -1.19 1.00
CA GLU A 29 -10.30 -1.42 2.42
C GLU A 29 -10.37 -2.92 2.68
N ILE A 30 -9.77 -3.37 3.77
CA ILE A 30 -9.83 -4.75 4.22
C ILE A 30 -10.35 -4.78 5.65
N GLU A 31 -11.51 -5.41 5.83
CA GLU A 31 -12.12 -5.69 7.13
C GLU A 31 -11.71 -7.08 7.59
N VAL A 32 -10.82 -7.17 8.57
CA VAL A 32 -10.37 -8.44 9.14
C VAL A 32 -11.15 -8.72 10.42
N PHE A 33 -12.09 -9.65 10.34
CA PHE A 33 -12.80 -10.19 11.49
C PHE A 33 -11.90 -11.13 12.30
N CYS A 34 -11.85 -10.94 13.61
CA CYS A 34 -11.02 -11.72 14.52
C CYS A 34 -11.75 -12.04 15.83
N ASN A 35 -11.38 -13.16 16.46
CA ASN A 35 -11.80 -13.47 17.82
C ASN A 35 -10.90 -12.69 18.81
N PRO A 36 -11.44 -11.76 19.62
CA PRO A 36 -10.65 -10.96 20.55
C PRO A 36 -9.91 -11.79 21.61
N ALA A 37 -10.38 -13.01 21.92
CA ALA A 37 -9.72 -13.91 22.86
C ALA A 37 -8.46 -14.60 22.27
N ARG A 38 -8.27 -14.55 20.94
CA ARG A 38 -7.26 -15.36 20.22
C ARG A 38 -6.29 -14.52 19.39
N LEU A 39 -6.14 -13.23 19.72
CA LEU A 39 -5.27 -12.29 18.97
C LEU A 39 -3.78 -12.65 18.97
N ASN A 40 -3.35 -13.57 19.85
CA ASN A 40 -1.97 -14.08 19.91
C ASN A 40 -1.83 -15.51 19.37
N ASP A 41 -2.94 -16.14 18.97
CA ASP A 41 -2.98 -17.50 18.41
C ASP A 41 -2.90 -17.42 16.88
N LEU A 42 -1.76 -16.94 16.39
CA LEU A 42 -1.54 -16.72 14.96
C LEU A 42 -0.22 -17.32 14.49
N ASP A 43 -0.25 -18.55 13.99
CA ASP A 43 0.95 -19.24 13.48
C ASP A 43 1.61 -18.50 12.32
N LYS A 44 0.80 -17.84 11.48
CA LYS A 44 1.29 -17.01 10.37
C LYS A 44 2.16 -15.84 10.82
N PHE A 45 2.11 -15.45 12.10
CA PHE A 45 3.04 -14.46 12.65
C PHE A 45 4.50 -14.87 12.44
N LEU A 46 4.80 -16.17 12.41
CA LEU A 46 6.15 -16.69 12.17
C LEU A 46 6.72 -16.27 10.81
N GLU A 47 5.86 -16.03 9.81
CA GLU A 47 6.26 -15.61 8.46
C GLU A 47 6.87 -14.20 8.46
N ILE A 48 6.38 -13.31 9.33
CA ILE A 48 6.75 -11.88 9.36
C ILE A 48 7.49 -11.46 10.63
N GLN A 49 7.72 -12.37 11.58
CA GLN A 49 8.24 -12.01 12.90
C GLN A 49 9.59 -11.27 12.85
N ASN A 50 10.39 -11.53 11.82
CA ASN A 50 11.70 -10.91 11.58
C ASN A 50 11.64 -9.70 10.63
N THR A 51 10.48 -9.40 10.05
CA THR A 51 10.27 -8.24 9.19
C THR A 51 10.51 -6.98 10.01
N LYS A 52 11.42 -6.13 9.52
CA LYS A 52 11.79 -4.87 10.18
C LYS A 52 10.83 -3.78 9.77
N ILE A 53 10.18 -3.16 10.75
CA ILE A 53 9.25 -2.07 10.57
C ILE A 53 9.78 -0.82 11.28
N PRO A 54 9.80 0.36 10.64
CA PRO A 54 10.01 1.62 11.32
C PRO A 54 8.72 2.00 12.06
N ILE A 55 8.81 2.26 13.35
CA ILE A 55 7.69 2.64 14.21
C ILE A 55 8.03 3.91 14.98
N GLN A 56 7.09 4.86 15.04
CA GLN A 56 7.27 6.09 15.81
C GLN A 56 6.88 5.85 17.27
N VAL A 57 7.81 6.14 18.17
CA VAL A 57 7.64 6.08 19.63
C VAL A 57 8.16 7.38 20.21
N ASP A 58 7.30 8.15 20.90
CA ASP A 58 7.66 9.41 21.57
C ASP A 58 8.48 10.37 20.68
N ASP A 59 8.03 10.54 19.42
CA ASP A 59 8.64 11.35 18.35
C ASP A 59 9.91 10.81 17.67
N GLU A 60 10.46 9.69 18.14
CA GLU A 60 11.58 9.01 17.47
C GLU A 60 11.09 7.84 16.60
N ILE A 61 11.66 7.72 15.39
CA ILE A 61 11.43 6.55 14.53
C ILE A 61 12.46 5.49 14.91
N LYS A 62 11.98 4.34 15.40
CA LYS A 62 12.80 3.18 15.74
C LYS A 62 12.54 2.05 14.74
N ILE A 63 13.61 1.46 14.23
CA ILE A 63 13.51 0.26 13.38
C ILE A 63 13.63 -0.96 14.28
N MET A 64 12.62 -1.81 14.28
CA MET A 64 12.59 -3.05 15.04
C MET A 64 11.84 -4.13 14.26
N THR A 65 12.06 -5.39 14.63
CA THR A 65 11.31 -6.50 14.07
C THR A 65 9.86 -6.51 14.57
N CYS A 66 8.94 -7.10 13.81
CA CYS A 66 7.57 -7.33 14.25
C CYS A 66 7.50 -8.07 15.60
N LYS A 67 8.42 -9.00 15.85
CA LYS A 67 8.56 -9.68 17.14
C LYS A 67 8.95 -8.73 18.26
N GLU A 68 10.01 -7.95 18.09
CA GLU A 68 10.47 -6.98 19.10
C GLU A 68 9.39 -5.95 19.43
N ALA A 69 8.62 -5.51 18.43
CA ALA A 69 7.51 -4.56 18.62
C ALA A 69 6.37 -5.13 19.48
N VAL A 70 6.11 -6.44 19.40
CA VAL A 70 5.14 -7.14 20.26
C VAL A 70 5.73 -7.39 21.65
N ASP A 71 6.96 -7.92 21.73
CA ASP A 71 7.62 -8.22 23.00
C ASP A 71 7.77 -6.97 23.89
N SER A 72 8.04 -5.81 23.27
CA SER A 72 8.15 -4.51 23.93
C SER A 72 6.80 -3.82 24.20
N LYS A 73 5.68 -4.44 23.82
CA LYS A 73 4.31 -3.93 23.98
C LYS A 73 4.01 -2.61 23.25
N ILE A 74 4.85 -2.22 22.29
CA ILE A 74 4.56 -1.07 21.42
C ILE A 74 3.33 -1.39 20.55
N ILE A 75 3.33 -2.60 19.97
CA ILE A 75 2.19 -3.22 19.30
C ILE A 75 1.54 -4.21 20.27
N PRO A 76 0.20 -4.21 20.43
CA PRO A 76 -0.46 -4.92 21.54
C PRO A 76 -0.44 -6.45 21.42
N ASN A 77 -0.41 -7.00 20.21
CA ASN A 77 -0.55 -8.44 19.98
C ASN A 77 0.03 -8.86 18.62
N LYS A 78 0.21 -10.18 18.43
CA LYS A 78 0.73 -10.75 17.18
C LYS A 78 -0.18 -10.48 15.98
N PHE A 79 -1.50 -10.45 16.17
CA PHE A 79 -2.45 -10.22 15.10
C PHE A 79 -2.29 -8.83 14.46
N VAL A 80 -2.24 -7.75 15.24
CA VAL A 80 -1.98 -6.39 14.72
C VAL A 80 -0.60 -6.34 14.07
N SER A 81 0.42 -6.86 14.74
CA SER A 81 1.81 -6.84 14.24
C SER A 81 1.96 -7.59 12.91
N TYR A 82 1.22 -8.69 12.72
CA TYR A 82 1.18 -9.45 11.48
C TYR A 82 0.76 -8.60 10.28
N TYR A 83 -0.35 -7.87 10.41
CA TYR A 83 -0.83 -7.03 9.33
C TYR A 83 0.05 -5.82 9.07
N LEU A 84 0.63 -5.20 10.10
CA LEU A 84 1.61 -4.11 9.90
C LEU A 84 2.87 -4.62 9.18
N GLY A 85 3.35 -5.83 9.53
CA GLY A 85 4.48 -6.48 8.85
C GLY A 85 4.20 -6.77 7.38
N ILE A 86 3.03 -7.37 7.08
CA ILE A 86 2.60 -7.61 5.69
C ILE A 86 2.50 -6.30 4.91
N LEU A 87 1.97 -5.24 5.54
CA LEU A 87 1.82 -3.95 4.89
C LEU A 87 3.18 -3.34 4.53
N ALA A 88 4.16 -3.44 5.43
CA ALA A 88 5.52 -3.00 5.15
C ALA A 88 6.14 -3.78 3.97
N GLU A 89 6.03 -5.11 3.95
CA GLU A 89 6.52 -5.92 2.84
C GLU A 89 5.81 -5.60 1.51
N PHE A 90 4.51 -5.33 1.56
CA PHE A 90 3.74 -4.94 0.38
C PHE A 90 4.29 -3.67 -0.26
N TYR A 91 4.51 -2.62 0.54
CA TYR A 91 5.06 -1.36 0.03
C TYR A 91 6.53 -1.47 -0.38
N GLU A 92 7.32 -2.27 0.33
CA GLU A 92 8.71 -2.55 -0.05
C GLU A 92 8.76 -3.20 -1.44
N LYS A 93 7.93 -4.23 -1.64
CA LYS A 93 7.79 -4.90 -2.94
C LYS A 93 7.38 -3.88 -3.99
N ALA A 94 6.41 -3.01 -3.69
CA ALA A 94 5.93 -1.97 -4.60
C ALA A 94 6.96 -0.88 -4.94
N GLY A 95 8.13 -0.87 -4.30
CA GLY A 95 9.23 0.05 -4.60
C GLY A 95 9.33 1.25 -3.67
N VAL A 96 8.56 1.28 -2.59
CA VAL A 96 8.70 2.29 -1.54
C VAL A 96 9.94 1.98 -0.70
N ASN A 97 10.78 2.99 -0.45
CA ASN A 97 11.86 2.88 0.52
C ASN A 97 11.28 2.83 1.94
N ILE A 98 11.29 1.64 2.56
CA ILE A 98 10.76 1.44 3.92
C ILE A 98 11.52 2.24 4.97
N GLN A 99 12.80 2.57 4.78
CA GLN A 99 13.52 3.43 5.73
C GLN A 99 12.97 4.87 5.77
N LYS A 100 12.24 5.29 4.75
CA LYS A 100 11.50 6.55 4.67
C LYS A 100 10.03 6.39 5.03
N SER A 101 9.65 5.31 5.68
CA SER A 101 8.29 5.08 6.16
C SER A 101 8.26 5.02 7.67
N ARG A 102 7.06 5.09 8.26
CA ARG A 102 6.82 4.83 9.67
C ARG A 102 5.41 4.33 9.91
N PHE A 103 5.26 3.49 10.92
CA PHE A 103 3.99 3.29 11.59
C PHE A 103 3.87 4.33 12.72
N ARG A 104 3.00 5.31 12.55
CA ARG A 104 2.70 6.30 13.58
C ARG A 104 1.52 5.83 14.41
N LYS A 105 1.75 5.55 15.70
CA LYS A 105 0.67 5.23 16.63
C LYS A 105 -0.13 6.50 16.95
N LEU A 106 -1.45 6.47 16.77
CA LEU A 106 -2.29 7.61 17.11
C LEU A 106 -2.55 7.67 18.62
N GLY A 107 -2.46 8.88 19.19
CA GLY A 107 -2.86 9.13 20.57
C GLY A 107 -4.38 9.11 20.76
N GLU A 108 -4.83 9.07 22.01
CA GLU A 108 -6.27 9.04 22.38
C GLU A 108 -7.11 10.18 21.78
N LYS A 109 -6.49 11.35 21.51
CA LYS A 109 -7.18 12.51 20.92
C LYS A 109 -7.25 12.49 19.40
N GLU A 110 -6.40 11.70 18.75
CA GLU A 110 -6.25 11.66 17.29
C GLU A 110 -6.90 10.42 16.67
N LYS A 111 -6.94 9.31 17.42
CA LYS A 111 -7.58 8.08 16.95
C LYS A 111 -9.08 8.29 16.75
N ALA A 112 -9.66 7.58 15.78
CA ALA A 112 -11.11 7.56 15.61
C ALA A 112 -11.78 7.06 16.90
N PHE A 113 -12.94 7.61 17.26
CA PHE A 113 -13.60 7.34 18.54
C PHE A 113 -13.98 5.87 18.78
N TYR A 114 -13.98 5.05 17.72
CA TYR A 114 -14.26 3.61 17.75
C TYR A 114 -13.00 2.74 17.72
N ALA A 115 -11.80 3.31 17.55
CA ALA A 115 -10.55 2.55 17.46
C ALA A 115 -9.92 2.37 18.85
N GLU A 116 -9.67 1.14 19.25
CA GLU A 116 -8.91 0.82 20.47
C GLU A 116 -7.43 1.16 20.27
N VAL A 117 -6.88 0.71 19.13
CA VAL A 117 -5.51 0.95 18.68
C VAL A 117 -5.54 1.35 17.21
N ALA A 118 -4.81 2.40 16.86
CA ALA A 118 -4.71 2.90 15.50
C ALA A 118 -3.25 3.22 15.13
N PHE A 119 -2.85 2.78 13.94
CA PHE A 119 -1.55 3.08 13.34
C PHE A 119 -1.75 3.62 11.94
N ASP A 120 -1.12 4.76 11.64
CA ASP A 120 -1.00 5.26 10.27
C ASP A 120 0.31 4.75 9.68
N PHE A 121 0.25 4.09 8.53
CA PHE A 121 1.42 3.86 7.70
C PHE A 121 1.69 5.11 6.87
N GLU A 122 2.72 5.84 7.27
CA GLU A 122 3.11 7.09 6.64
C GLU A 122 4.42 6.94 5.89
N VAL A 123 4.55 7.63 4.77
CA VAL A 123 5.78 7.67 3.97
C VAL A 123 6.21 9.11 3.77
N GLU A 124 7.49 9.37 4.01
CA GLU A 124 8.13 10.65 3.78
C GLU A 124 8.29 10.90 2.29
N THR A 125 7.72 12.01 1.82
CA THR A 125 7.82 12.49 0.45
C THR A 125 8.34 13.93 0.43
N THR A 126 8.62 14.47 -0.75
CA THR A 126 9.05 15.86 -0.97
C THR A 126 8.08 16.91 -0.45
N ILE A 127 6.83 16.52 -0.20
CA ILE A 127 5.77 17.38 0.34
C ILE A 127 5.43 17.06 1.81
N GLY A 128 6.21 16.20 2.46
CA GLY A 128 6.07 15.80 3.85
C GLY A 128 5.61 14.35 4.02
N TRP A 129 5.22 14.02 5.25
CA TRP A 129 4.69 12.70 5.60
C TRP A 129 3.27 12.53 5.05
N LEU A 130 3.07 11.49 4.25
CA LEU A 130 1.77 11.11 3.71
C LEU A 130 1.30 9.82 4.35
N GLU A 131 0.13 9.87 4.97
CA GLU A 131 -0.63 8.68 5.37
C GLU A 131 -1.15 7.97 4.12
N LEU A 132 -0.66 6.75 3.91
CA LEU A 132 -1.07 5.87 2.82
C LEU A 132 -2.13 4.87 3.26
N VAL A 133 -2.03 4.39 4.50
CA VAL A 133 -2.94 3.39 5.06
C VAL A 133 -3.22 3.69 6.52
N ALA A 134 -4.50 3.80 6.86
CA ALA A 134 -4.96 3.80 8.24
C ALA A 134 -5.22 2.36 8.69
N CYS A 135 -4.61 1.94 9.79
CA CYS A 135 -4.74 0.60 10.35
C CYS A 135 -5.45 0.68 11.70
N ASN A 136 -6.73 0.34 11.75
CA ASN A 136 -7.60 0.58 12.90
C ASN A 136 -8.11 -0.74 13.49
N TYR A 137 -7.78 -1.01 14.75
CA TYR A 137 -8.48 -2.04 15.52
C TYR A 137 -9.74 -1.43 16.14
N ARG A 138 -10.90 -1.73 15.56
CA ARG A 138 -12.19 -1.08 15.82
C ARG A 138 -13.08 -1.84 16.81
N SER A 139 -12.48 -2.81 17.51
CA SER A 139 -13.17 -3.76 18.39
C SER A 139 -14.45 -4.32 17.76
N ASP A 140 -15.52 -4.47 18.52
CA ASP A 140 -16.84 -4.91 18.09
C ASP A 140 -17.77 -3.75 17.69
N TYR A 141 -17.26 -2.51 17.62
CA TYR A 141 -18.08 -1.30 17.48
C TYR A 141 -19.03 -1.36 16.27
N ASP A 142 -18.53 -1.77 15.10
CA ASP A 142 -19.30 -1.82 13.86
C ASP A 142 -20.42 -2.86 13.93
N LEU A 143 -20.07 -4.10 14.29
CA LEU A 143 -21.02 -5.21 14.32
C LEU A 143 -22.05 -5.02 15.43
N SER A 144 -21.64 -4.56 16.61
CA SER A 144 -22.58 -4.27 17.72
C SER A 144 -23.55 -3.14 17.37
N SER A 145 -23.07 -2.07 16.73
CA SER A 145 -23.90 -0.95 16.29
C SER A 145 -24.90 -1.37 15.22
N HIS A 146 -24.46 -2.14 14.21
CA HIS A 146 -25.34 -2.68 13.19
C HIS A 146 -26.34 -3.69 13.77
N ALA A 147 -25.93 -4.58 14.69
CA ALA A 147 -26.82 -5.54 15.34
C ALA A 147 -27.95 -4.81 16.08
N LYS A 148 -27.59 -3.79 16.88
CA LYS A 148 -28.56 -3.01 17.65
C LYS A 148 -29.59 -2.31 16.77
N LYS A 149 -29.17 -1.78 15.61
CA LYS A 149 -30.05 -1.02 14.72
C LYS A 149 -30.91 -1.92 13.82
N SER A 150 -30.33 -2.99 13.28
CA SER A 150 -31.01 -3.93 12.38
C SER A 150 -31.87 -4.95 13.13
N LYS A 151 -31.55 -5.22 14.40
CA LYS A 151 -32.08 -6.33 15.22
C LYS A 151 -31.64 -7.72 14.74
N GLU A 152 -30.63 -7.78 13.88
CA GLU A 152 -29.99 -9.02 13.44
C GLU A 152 -28.80 -9.39 14.34
N LYS A 153 -28.45 -10.68 14.37
CA LYS A 153 -27.30 -11.19 15.13
C LYS A 153 -26.10 -11.36 14.22
N PHE A 154 -24.97 -10.79 14.62
CA PHE A 154 -23.67 -10.92 13.93
C PHE A 154 -22.66 -11.79 14.70
N GLU A 155 -23.11 -12.48 15.74
CA GLU A 155 -22.29 -13.44 16.47
C GLU A 155 -22.05 -14.68 15.60
N VAL A 156 -20.85 -15.24 15.69
CA VAL A 156 -20.45 -16.47 15.01
C VAL A 156 -20.01 -17.52 16.03
N MET A 157 -20.07 -18.80 15.67
CA MET A 157 -19.48 -19.87 16.47
C MET A 157 -17.99 -19.97 16.17
N ASP A 158 -17.14 -19.87 17.20
CA ASP A 158 -15.72 -20.24 17.15
C ASP A 158 -15.51 -21.44 18.09
N GLY A 159 -15.49 -22.65 17.52
CA GLY A 159 -15.64 -23.88 18.29
C GLY A 159 -17.02 -23.95 18.94
N ASP A 160 -17.05 -24.10 20.26
CA ASP A 160 -18.28 -24.20 21.06
C ASP A 160 -18.75 -22.86 21.63
N GLU A 161 -18.00 -21.77 21.41
CA GLU A 161 -18.31 -20.45 21.94
C GLU A 161 -18.94 -19.53 20.89
N LYS A 162 -19.92 -18.73 21.33
CA LYS A 162 -20.44 -17.62 20.53
C LYS A 162 -19.58 -16.39 20.74
N VAL A 163 -19.09 -15.84 19.64
CA VAL A 163 -18.20 -14.68 19.63
C VAL A 163 -18.80 -13.62 18.73
N LEU A 164 -18.87 -12.38 19.21
CA LEU A 164 -19.03 -11.22 18.35
C LEU A 164 -17.64 -10.81 17.85
N PRO A 165 -17.33 -10.97 16.54
CA PRO A 165 -15.99 -10.70 16.05
C PRO A 165 -15.59 -9.24 16.26
N HIS A 166 -14.32 -9.02 16.59
CA HIS A 166 -13.71 -7.71 16.47
C HIS A 166 -13.24 -7.46 15.03
N VAL A 167 -13.12 -6.20 14.65
CA VAL A 167 -12.72 -5.78 13.31
C VAL A 167 -11.37 -5.06 13.35
N PHE A 168 -10.45 -5.51 12.51
CA PHE A 168 -9.23 -4.77 12.19
C PHE A 168 -9.26 -4.33 10.73
N GLU A 169 -9.35 -3.02 10.55
CA GLU A 169 -9.49 -2.35 9.26
C GLU A 169 -8.10 -1.92 8.76
N LEU A 170 -7.83 -2.20 7.50
CA LEU A 170 -6.73 -1.61 6.73
C LEU A 170 -7.36 -0.75 5.62
N SER A 171 -7.38 0.56 5.78
CA SER A 171 -7.94 1.50 4.79
C SER A 171 -6.82 2.19 4.01
N MET A 172 -6.61 1.77 2.77
CA MET A 172 -5.56 2.26 1.88
C MET A 172 -6.11 3.31 0.90
N GLY A 173 -5.45 4.47 0.83
CA GLY A 173 -5.66 5.45 -0.23
C GLY A 173 -4.85 5.09 -1.48
N ILE A 174 -5.52 4.60 -2.53
CA ILE A 174 -4.84 4.14 -3.76
C ILE A 174 -4.11 5.30 -4.45
N ASP A 175 -4.74 6.47 -4.55
CA ASP A 175 -4.17 7.65 -5.22
C ASP A 175 -2.89 8.14 -4.53
N ARG A 176 -2.88 8.18 -3.19
CA ARG A 176 -1.69 8.54 -2.40
C ARG A 176 -0.59 7.50 -2.55
N SER A 177 -0.97 6.22 -2.51
CA SER A 177 -0.03 5.11 -2.68
C SER A 177 0.65 5.16 -4.05
N LEU A 178 -0.13 5.41 -5.12
CA LEU A 178 0.39 5.58 -6.47
C LEU A 178 1.35 6.77 -6.55
N TYR A 179 0.96 7.92 -6.01
CA TYR A 179 1.82 9.11 -5.95
C TYR A 179 3.18 8.79 -5.28
N THR A 180 3.16 8.16 -4.11
CA THR A 180 4.38 7.83 -3.38
C THR A 180 5.25 6.82 -4.12
N ILE A 181 4.65 5.80 -4.75
CA ILE A 181 5.40 4.82 -5.56
C ILE A 181 6.10 5.51 -6.73
N LEU A 182 5.39 6.41 -7.44
CA LEU A 182 5.95 7.16 -8.55
C LEU A 182 7.11 8.05 -8.09
N GLU A 183 6.92 8.77 -6.99
CA GLU A 183 7.96 9.67 -6.45
C GLU A 183 9.20 8.90 -6.00
N HIS A 184 9.03 7.81 -5.23
CA HIS A 184 10.15 6.99 -4.77
C HIS A 184 10.85 6.22 -5.89
N SER A 185 10.18 6.04 -7.04
CA SER A 185 10.75 5.44 -8.23
C SER A 185 11.45 6.46 -9.14
N LEU A 186 11.22 7.76 -8.96
CA LEU A 186 11.82 8.80 -9.78
C LEU A 186 13.30 8.99 -9.44
N ARG A 187 14.18 8.88 -10.42
CA ARG A 187 15.63 9.00 -10.25
C ARG A 187 16.23 9.96 -11.27
N GLU A 188 17.18 10.77 -10.80
CA GLU A 188 18.02 11.60 -11.67
C GLU A 188 19.29 10.81 -12.04
N ASP A 189 19.39 10.43 -13.31
CA ASP A 189 20.58 9.83 -13.92
C ASP A 189 21.49 10.96 -14.40
N LYS A 190 22.38 11.40 -13.50
CA LYS A 190 23.31 12.52 -13.74
C LYS A 190 24.33 12.21 -14.83
N GLU A 191 24.70 10.95 -15.03
CA GLU A 191 25.66 10.55 -16.05
C GLU A 191 25.11 10.76 -17.46
N ASN A 192 23.80 10.56 -17.64
CA ASN A 192 23.12 10.68 -18.93
C ASN A 192 22.19 11.91 -19.03
N GLU A 193 22.24 12.81 -18.04
CA GLU A 193 21.41 14.02 -17.93
C GLU A 193 19.92 13.76 -18.21
N ARG A 194 19.36 12.74 -17.54
CA ARG A 194 17.96 12.34 -17.71
C ARG A 194 17.28 11.98 -16.40
N THR A 195 15.98 12.19 -16.37
CA THR A 195 15.10 11.69 -15.32
C THR A 195 14.55 10.33 -15.74
N VAL A 196 14.58 9.34 -14.86
CA VAL A 196 14.13 7.97 -15.10
C VAL A 196 13.11 7.57 -14.04
N LEU A 197 11.93 7.14 -14.48
CA LEU A 197 10.96 6.51 -13.60
C LEU A 197 11.27 5.02 -13.46
N SER A 198 12.00 4.67 -12.40
CA SER A 198 12.52 3.32 -12.13
C SER A 198 11.50 2.44 -11.39
N LEU A 199 10.29 2.30 -11.94
CA LEU A 199 9.26 1.43 -11.39
C LEU A 199 9.73 -0.03 -11.33
N LYS A 200 9.18 -0.78 -10.38
CA LYS A 200 9.34 -2.24 -10.38
C LYS A 200 8.76 -2.80 -11.69
N PRO A 201 9.42 -3.77 -12.36
CA PRO A 201 9.01 -4.21 -13.70
C PRO A 201 7.54 -4.63 -13.82
N TYR A 202 6.98 -5.25 -12.78
CA TYR A 202 5.58 -5.72 -12.75
C TYR A 202 4.55 -4.62 -12.43
N LEU A 203 5.01 -3.41 -12.08
CA LEU A 203 4.17 -2.21 -11.93
C LEU A 203 4.27 -1.27 -13.14
N SER A 204 5.15 -1.57 -14.10
CA SER A 204 5.33 -0.71 -15.26
C SER A 204 4.08 -0.77 -16.14
N PRO A 205 3.50 0.38 -16.55
CA PRO A 205 2.34 0.39 -17.44
C PRO A 205 2.67 -0.15 -18.84
N ILE A 206 3.95 -0.07 -19.23
CA ILE A 206 4.48 -0.64 -20.46
C ILE A 206 5.72 -1.45 -20.10
N HIS A 207 5.71 -2.73 -20.45
CA HIS A 207 6.76 -3.67 -20.08
C HIS A 207 7.96 -3.63 -21.05
N VAL A 208 7.70 -3.41 -22.34
CA VAL A 208 8.73 -3.50 -23.39
C VAL A 208 8.60 -2.39 -24.42
N GLY A 209 9.71 -1.70 -24.69
CA GLY A 209 9.85 -0.83 -25.85
C GLY A 209 10.57 -1.55 -26.99
N VAL A 210 9.94 -1.58 -28.17
CA VAL A 210 10.51 -2.18 -29.38
C VAL A 210 10.90 -1.04 -30.34
N LEU A 211 12.21 -0.82 -30.50
CA LEU A 211 12.76 0.37 -31.13
C LEU A 211 13.64 -0.03 -32.34
N SER A 212 13.31 0.44 -33.54
CA SER A 212 14.14 0.14 -34.71
C SER A 212 15.42 0.99 -34.71
N LEU A 213 16.61 0.51 -35.08
CA LEU A 213 17.78 1.42 -35.08
C LEU A 213 17.61 2.57 -36.10
N VAL A 214 17.14 2.24 -37.30
CA VAL A 214 16.79 3.15 -38.39
C VAL A 214 15.51 2.65 -39.08
N LYS A 215 14.99 3.42 -40.06
CA LYS A 215 13.82 3.05 -40.88
C LYS A 215 14.18 2.45 -42.25
N LYS A 216 15.43 2.06 -42.45
CA LYS A 216 15.95 1.57 -43.73
C LYS A 216 16.37 0.11 -43.63
N ASP A 217 16.68 -0.49 -44.77
CA ASP A 217 17.32 -1.81 -44.89
C ASP A 217 16.51 -2.95 -44.25
N GLY A 218 15.17 -2.86 -44.26
CA GLY A 218 14.29 -3.88 -43.72
C GLY A 218 14.20 -3.90 -42.18
N LEU A 219 14.88 -2.98 -41.48
CA LEU A 219 14.90 -2.97 -40.02
C LEU A 219 13.57 -2.53 -39.41
N ALA A 220 12.81 -1.68 -40.09
CA ALA A 220 11.48 -1.30 -39.61
C ALA A 220 10.55 -2.52 -39.60
N GLU A 221 10.53 -3.27 -40.69
CA GLU A 221 9.71 -4.47 -40.90
C GLU A 221 10.07 -5.58 -39.89
N LYS A 222 11.36 -5.80 -39.62
CA LYS A 222 11.80 -6.73 -38.57
C LYS A 222 11.37 -6.28 -37.18
N THR A 223 11.43 -4.97 -36.91
CA THR A 223 11.01 -4.39 -35.63
C THR A 223 9.50 -4.58 -35.44
N ASP A 224 8.71 -4.38 -36.50
CA ASP A 224 7.26 -4.63 -36.50
C ASP A 224 6.94 -6.10 -36.24
N GLU A 225 7.67 -7.02 -36.90
CA GLU A 225 7.50 -8.46 -36.67
C GLU A 225 7.76 -8.84 -35.20
N ILE A 226 8.83 -8.31 -34.60
CA ILE A 226 9.15 -8.52 -33.18
C ILE A 226 8.05 -7.95 -32.29
N TYR A 227 7.62 -6.71 -32.55
CA TYR A 227 6.54 -6.07 -31.81
C TYR A 227 5.24 -6.88 -31.86
N LEU A 228 4.85 -7.37 -33.04
CA LEU A 228 3.65 -8.19 -33.22
C LEU A 228 3.72 -9.52 -32.45
N LYS A 229 4.91 -10.09 -32.26
CA LYS A 229 5.12 -11.30 -31.44
C LYS A 229 5.04 -10.97 -29.94
N ILE A 230 5.67 -9.88 -29.49
CA ILE A 230 5.76 -9.50 -28.07
C ILE A 230 4.42 -8.99 -27.54
N LYS A 231 3.70 -8.15 -28.30
CA LYS A 231 2.46 -7.49 -27.85
C LYS A 231 1.32 -8.45 -27.50
N ARG A 232 1.44 -9.73 -27.87
CA ARG A 232 0.47 -10.79 -27.51
C ARG A 232 0.62 -11.27 -26.06
N LYS A 233 1.75 -10.97 -25.41
CA LYS A 233 2.07 -11.42 -24.05
C LYS A 233 2.37 -10.28 -23.09
N TYR A 234 2.77 -9.13 -23.60
CA TYR A 234 3.20 -7.99 -22.79
C TYR A 234 2.62 -6.70 -23.35
N ASP A 235 2.31 -5.75 -22.48
CA ASP A 235 2.11 -4.36 -22.88
C ASP A 235 3.42 -3.83 -23.47
N ALA A 236 3.40 -3.60 -24.77
CA ALA A 236 4.56 -3.19 -25.54
C ALA A 236 4.23 -1.96 -26.38
N PHE A 237 5.23 -1.12 -26.59
CA PHE A 237 5.14 -0.01 -27.54
C PHE A 237 6.19 -0.13 -28.63
N LEU A 238 5.89 0.47 -29.78
CA LEU A 238 6.71 0.46 -30.97
C LEU A 238 7.09 1.91 -31.32
N ASP A 239 8.38 2.19 -31.54
CA ASP A 239 8.81 3.53 -31.93
C ASP A 239 9.97 3.51 -32.95
N HIS A 240 9.68 4.04 -34.14
CA HIS A 240 10.63 4.22 -35.24
C HIS A 240 11.12 5.67 -35.39
N SER A 241 10.61 6.61 -34.60
CA SER A 241 10.73 8.05 -34.86
C SER A 241 11.90 8.68 -34.09
N GLY A 242 12.84 9.27 -34.83
CA GLY A 242 13.98 10.01 -34.29
C GLY A 242 15.23 9.15 -34.05
N ALA A 243 16.29 9.79 -33.56
CA ALA A 243 17.53 9.09 -33.21
C ALA A 243 17.28 8.09 -32.07
N ILE A 244 18.05 7.00 -32.01
CA ILE A 244 17.87 5.94 -31.00
C ILE A 244 17.98 6.49 -29.56
N GLY A 245 18.90 7.42 -29.30
CA GLY A 245 19.02 8.07 -27.99
C GLY A 245 17.80 8.88 -27.57
N ARG A 246 17.11 9.54 -28.52
CA ARG A 246 15.84 10.23 -28.23
C ARG A 246 14.73 9.25 -27.87
N ARG A 247 14.75 8.04 -28.43
CA ARG A 247 13.76 7.00 -28.15
C ARG A 247 14.00 6.31 -26.82
N TYR A 248 15.24 6.13 -26.41
CA TYR A 248 15.56 5.66 -25.05
C TYR A 248 15.23 6.67 -23.95
N ARG A 249 15.04 7.95 -24.29
CA ARG A 249 14.71 9.01 -23.33
C ARG A 249 13.21 9.28 -23.19
N ARG A 250 12.40 8.94 -24.19
CA ARG A 250 10.93 9.04 -24.12
C ARG A 250 10.38 8.05 -23.10
#